data_AF-A0A3N1NU01-F1
#
_entry.id   AF-A0A3N1NU01-F1
#
_cell.length_a   1.000
_cell.length_b   1.000
_cell.length_c   1.000
_cell.angle_alpha   90.00
_cell.angle_beta   90.00
_cell.angle_gamma   90.00
#
_symmetry.space_group_name_H-M   'P 1'
#
loop_
_entity.id
_entity.type
_entity.pdbx_description
1 polymer ?
#
loop_
_entity_poly.entity_id
_entity_poly.type
_entity_poly.pdbx_seq_one_letter_code
_entity_poly.pdbx_strand_id
1 'polypeptide(L)' 'MTRPNHAFSASLKGTEQLREKLIGEITRFERQLDALKASDEPVDFSMMQTYKELIHSRRDMLAQLPASF' A
#
# COMPACT_ATOMS: atom_id res chain seq x y z
N MET A 1 -22.79 32.08 -10.54
CA MET A 1 -22.91 30.61 -10.69
C MET A 1 -21.54 30.01 -10.45
N THR A 2 -21.25 29.60 -9.21
CA THR A 2 -19.98 28.92 -8.88
C THR A 2 -20.27 27.42 -8.94
N ARG A 3 -19.50 26.65 -9.71
CA ARG A 3 -19.54 25.18 -9.68
C ARG A 3 -18.37 24.66 -8.83
N PRO A 4 -18.50 24.52 -7.50
CA PRO A 4 -17.59 23.70 -6.72
C PRO A 4 -18.26 22.35 -6.47
N ASN A 5 -17.84 21.27 -7.14
CA ASN A 5 -18.06 19.92 -6.59
C ASN A 5 -17.34 18.80 -7.33
N HIS A 6 -17.24 18.87 -8.66
CA HIS A 6 -16.73 17.74 -9.43
C HIS A 6 -15.25 17.42 -9.18
N ALA A 7 -14.40 18.43 -9.03
CA ALA A 7 -12.95 18.24 -8.80
C ALA A 7 -12.67 17.64 -7.42
N PHE A 8 -13.40 18.05 -6.39
CA PHE A 8 -13.27 17.53 -5.03
C PHE A 8 -13.69 16.05 -4.96
N SER A 9 -14.86 15.71 -5.53
CA SER A 9 -15.33 14.31 -5.58
C SER A 9 -14.41 13.40 -6.41
N ALA A 10 -13.83 13.90 -7.52
CA ALA A 10 -12.86 13.14 -8.30
C ALA A 10 -11.54 12.91 -7.53
N SER A 11 -11.07 13.92 -6.79
CA SER A 11 -9.90 13.80 -5.91
C SER A 11 -10.14 12.81 -4.78
N LEU A 12 -11.32 12.83 -4.14
CA LEU A 12 -11.68 11.88 -3.09
C LEU A 12 -11.72 10.44 -3.62
N LYS A 13 -12.35 10.22 -4.78
CA LYS A 13 -12.39 8.91 -5.44
C LYS A 13 -11.00 8.39 -5.82
N GLY A 14 -10.14 9.26 -6.35
CA GLY A 14 -8.75 8.89 -6.65
C GLY A 14 -7.96 8.51 -5.39
N THR A 15 -8.24 9.16 -4.27
CA THR A 15 -7.61 8.86 -2.98
C THR A 15 -8.05 7.50 -2.45
N GLU A 16 -9.34 7.17 -2.52
CA GLU A 16 -9.85 5.86 -2.07
C GLU A 16 -9.35 4.72 -2.97
N GLN A 17 -9.26 4.92 -4.29
CA GLN A 17 -8.65 3.94 -5.19
C GLN A 17 -7.17 3.71 -4.88
N LEU A 18 -6.43 4.78 -4.55
CA LEU A 18 -5.04 4.67 -4.13
C LEU A 18 -4.90 3.95 -2.79
N ARG A 19 -5.80 4.22 -1.82
CA ARG A 19 -5.88 3.54 -0.54
C ARG A 19 -6.07 2.03 -0.71
N GLU A 20 -7.06 1.62 -1.51
CA GLU A 20 -7.32 0.21 -1.82
C GLU A 20 -6.10 -0.47 -2.45
N LYS A 21 -5.46 0.20 -3.42
CA LYS A 21 -4.26 -0.29 -4.08
C LYS A 21 -3.10 -0.51 -3.10
N LEU A 22 -2.84 0.47 -2.24
CA LEU A 22 -1.77 0.38 -1.23
C LEU A 22 -2.02 -0.78 -0.26
N ILE A 23 -3.26 -0.97 0.20
CA ILE A 23 -3.63 -2.10 1.08
C ILE A 23 -3.42 -3.44 0.36
N GLY A 24 -3.80 -3.52 -0.91
CA GLY A 24 -3.58 -4.71 -1.74
C GLY A 24 -2.09 -5.03 -1.92
N GLU A 25 -1.27 -4.01 -2.18
CA GLU A 25 0.19 -4.17 -2.28
C GLU A 25 0.81 -4.63 -0.96
N ILE A 26 0.45 -4.02 0.18
CA ILE A 26 0.92 -4.42 1.51
C ILE A 26 0.58 -5.89 1.78
N THR A 27 -0.68 -6.26 1.60
CA THR A 27 -1.15 -7.65 1.84
C THR A 27 -0.39 -8.65 0.97
N ARG A 28 -0.11 -8.29 -0.29
CA ARG A 28 0.67 -9.13 -1.21
C ARG A 28 2.11 -9.31 -0.72
N PHE A 29 2.78 -8.23 -0.34
CA PHE A 29 4.16 -8.29 0.13
C PHE A 29 4.30 -9.03 1.47
N GLU A 30 3.34 -8.87 2.38
CA GLU A 30 3.30 -9.62 3.64
C GLU A 30 3.20 -11.13 3.36
N ARG A 31 2.32 -11.56 2.46
CA ARG A 31 2.21 -12.96 2.04
C ARG A 31 3.49 -13.49 1.40
N GLN A 32 4.13 -12.71 0.54
CA GLN A 32 5.40 -13.10 -0.09
C GLN A 32 6.53 -13.23 0.93
N LEU A 33 6.59 -12.31 1.89
CA LEU A 33 7.55 -12.36 2.98
C LEU A 33 7.32 -13.57 3.89
N ASP A 34 6.07 -13.92 4.19
CA ASP A 34 5.75 -15.10 4.99
C ASP A 34 6.04 -16.40 4.23
N ALA A 35 5.80 -16.43 2.92
CA ALA A 35 6.19 -17.56 2.07
C ALA A 35 7.72 -17.77 2.06
N LEU A 36 8.50 -16.69 2.00
CA LEU A 36 9.97 -16.75 2.09
C LEU A 36 10.47 -17.24 3.46
N LYS A 37 9.77 -16.90 4.55
CA LYS A 37 10.12 -17.42 5.88
C LYS A 37 9.79 -18.90 6.05
N ALA A 38 8.78 -19.38 5.33
CA ALA A 38 8.29 -20.75 5.40
C ALA A 38 8.94 -21.68 4.36
N SER A 39 9.74 -21.15 3.43
CA SER A 39 10.44 -21.98 2.43
C SER A 39 11.56 -22.78 3.07
N ASP A 40 11.74 -24.01 2.61
CA ASP A 40 12.84 -24.91 2.99
C ASP A 40 14.16 -24.55 2.24
N GLU A 41 14.11 -23.52 1.40
CA GLU A 41 15.27 -22.94 0.72
C GLU A 41 16.11 -22.07 1.66
N PRO A 42 17.42 -21.87 1.36
CA PRO A 42 18.24 -20.92 2.09
C PRO A 42 17.57 -19.56 2.14
N VAL A 43 17.37 -19.05 3.36
CA VAL A 43 16.69 -17.78 3.59
C VAL A 43 17.40 -16.65 2.85
N ASP A 44 16.74 -16.06 1.85
CA ASP A 44 17.22 -14.85 1.17
C ASP A 44 16.90 -13.61 2.01
N PHE A 45 17.83 -13.27 2.91
CA PHE A 45 17.72 -12.11 3.79
C PHE A 45 17.63 -10.77 3.03
N SER A 46 18.26 -10.66 1.85
CA SER A 46 18.23 -9.46 1.03
C SER A 46 16.83 -9.23 0.45
N MET A 47 16.20 -10.30 -0.04
CA MET A 47 14.83 -10.24 -0.53
C MET A 47 13.84 -9.97 0.60
N MET A 48 14.02 -10.60 1.76
CA MET A 48 13.21 -10.32 2.95
C MET A 48 13.29 -8.87 3.39
N GLN A 49 14.49 -8.29 3.37
CA GLN A 49 14.69 -6.88 3.70
C GLN A 49 14.00 -5.96 2.69
N THR A 50 14.11 -6.29 1.40
CA THR A 50 13.42 -5.57 0.31
C THR A 50 11.91 -5.55 0.54
N TYR A 51 11.30 -6.70 0.87
CA TYR A 51 9.86 -6.75 1.16
C TYR A 51 9.46 -5.92 2.37
N LYS A 52 10.26 -5.93 3.44
CA LYS A 52 10.02 -5.08 4.61
C LYS A 52 10.01 -3.61 4.23
N GLU A 53 11.00 -3.16 3.46
CA GLU A 53 11.10 -1.77 3.01
C GLU A 53 9.93 -1.36 2.12
N LEU A 54 9.50 -2.23 1.21
CA LEU A 54 8.31 -2.00 0.39
C LEU A 54 7.04 -1.87 1.26
N ILE A 55 6.84 -2.77 2.22
CA ILE A 55 5.70 -2.71 3.15
C ILE A 55 5.72 -1.41 3.94
N HIS A 56 6.87 -1.04 4.51
CA HIS A 56 7.05 0.21 5.25
C HIS A 56 6.70 1.42 4.38
N SER A 57 7.28 1.51 3.18
CA SER A 57 7.00 2.59 2.24
C SER A 57 5.50 2.72 1.91
N ARG A 58 4.78 1.62 1.69
CA ARG A 58 3.34 1.67 1.38
C ARG A 58 2.50 2.08 2.59
N ARG A 59 2.87 1.65 3.80
CA ARG A 59 2.24 2.08 5.04
C ARG A 59 2.44 3.59 5.27
N ASP A 60 3.63 4.10 5.00
CA ASP A 60 3.92 5.53 5.09
C ASP A 60 3.13 6.35 4.06
N MET A 61 3.00 5.84 2.83
CA MET A 61 2.15 6.47 1.81
C MET A 61 0.67 6.46 2.22
N LEU A 62 0.19 5.35 2.78
CA LEU A 62 -1.18 5.20 3.25
C LEU A 62 -1.50 6.15 4.40
N ALA A 63 -0.54 6.34 5.32
CA ALA A 63 -0.66 7.27 6.45
C ALA A 63 -0.70 8.74 6.01
N GLN A 64 -0.15 9.06 4.84
CA GLN A 64 -0.20 10.40 4.24
C GLN A 64 -1.50 10.68 3.47
N LEU A 65 -2.31 9.65 3.19
CA LEU A 65 -3.60 9.87 2.53
C LEU A 65 -4.61 10.50 3.50
N PRO A 66 -5.41 11.49 3.05
CA PRO A 66 -6.45 12.07 3.88
C PRO A 66 -7.42 10.99 4.37
N ALA A 67 -7.87 11.13 5.62
CA ALA A 67 -8.82 10.19 6.23
C ALA A 67 -10.06 10.04 5.35
N SER A 68 -10.46 8.78 5.13
CA SER A 68 -11.77 8.47 4.55
C SER A 68 -12.82 8.94 5.58
N PHE A 69 -13.72 9.84 5.17
CA PHE A 69 -14.82 10.38 5.99
C PHE A 69 -16.10 9.56 5.78
#